data_AF-A0A1Q6F0L1-F1
#
_entry.id   AF-A0A1Q6F0L1-F1
#
_cell.length_a   1.000
_cell.length_b   1.000
_cell.length_c   1.000
_cell.angle_alpha   90.00
_cell.angle_beta   90.00
_cell.angle_gamma   90.00
#
_symmetry.space_group_name_H-M   'P 1'
#
loop_
_entity.id
_entity.type
_entity.pdbx_description
1 polymer ?
#
loop_
_entity_poly.entity_id
_entity_poly.type
_entity_poly.pdbx_seq_one_letter_code
_entity_poly.pdbx_strand_id
1 'polypeptide(L)'
;MVIGYTNLSDDINVNVCKTKHLTNTRSSSSDDALTLIPVSKMSLEECLEFIADDELLEVTPKSFRIRKRILNSELRAKARFREKNLK
;
A
#
# COMPACT_ATOMS: atom_id res chain seq x y z
N MET A 1 7.00 1.02 1.27
CA MET A 1 6.67 -0.42 1.40
C MET A 1 5.20 -0.56 1.06
N VAL A 2 4.82 -1.61 0.34
CA VAL A 2 3.43 -1.95 0.03
C VAL A 2 2.89 -2.79 1.18
N ILE A 3 1.69 -2.47 1.66
CA ILE A 3 1.12 -3.04 2.90
C ILE A 3 -0.22 -3.76 2.67
N GLY A 4 -0.73 -3.72 1.45
CA GLY A 4 -2.01 -4.29 1.06
C GLY A 4 -2.36 -3.89 -0.37
N TYR A 5 -3.55 -4.29 -0.80
CA TYR A 5 -4.12 -3.95 -2.09
C TYR A 5 -5.31 -3.02 -1.92
N THR A 6 -5.63 -2.27 -2.96
CA THR A 6 -6.83 -1.45 -3.04
C THR A 6 -7.74 -1.99 -4.14
N ASN A 7 -9.05 -1.77 -4.00
CA ASN A 7 -10.04 -2.07 -5.04
C ASN A 7 -10.09 -1.00 -6.14
N LEU A 8 -9.40 0.13 -5.95
CA LEU A 8 -9.26 1.16 -6.97
C LEU A 8 -8.14 0.77 -7.95
N SER A 9 -8.20 1.31 -9.16
CA SER A 9 -7.13 1.16 -10.15
C SER A 9 -5.85 1.91 -9.78
N ASP A 10 -5.96 2.93 -8.92
CA ASP A 10 -4.87 3.81 -8.56
C ASP A 10 -4.28 3.47 -7.19
N ASP A 11 -2.95 3.56 -7.08
CA ASP A 11 -2.24 3.37 -5.81
C ASP A 11 -2.53 4.49 -4.81
N ILE A 12 -2.74 4.10 -3.55
CA ILE A 12 -3.01 5.03 -2.44
C ILE A 12 -1.82 5.06 -1.48
N ASN A 13 -1.33 6.26 -1.17
CA ASN A 13 -0.34 6.45 -0.11
C ASN A 13 -1.06 6.61 1.24
N VAL A 14 -0.79 5.72 2.19
CA VAL A 14 -1.43 5.70 3.52
C VAL A 14 -0.37 5.81 4.61
N ASN A 15 -0.74 6.43 5.73
CA ASN A 15 0.05 6.41 6.96
C ASN A 15 -0.55 5.38 7.93
N VAL A 16 0.23 4.37 8.30
CA VAL A 16 -0.21 3.28 9.20
C VAL A 16 0.04 3.63 10.67
N CYS A 17 1.00 4.51 10.96
CA CYS A 17 1.43 4.80 12.33
C CYS A 17 0.62 5.91 12.99
N LYS A 18 -0.06 6.75 12.21
CA LYS A 18 -0.83 7.89 12.72
C LYS A 18 -2.31 7.65 12.49
N THR A 19 -3.08 7.77 13.57
CA THR A 19 -4.54 7.81 13.47
C THR A 19 -4.96 9.08 12.74
N LYS A 20 -5.88 8.93 11.79
CA LYS A 20 -6.59 10.07 11.24
C LYS A 20 -7.71 10.41 12.23
N HIS A 21 -7.71 11.63 12.77
CA HIS A 21 -8.86 12.10 13.54
C HIS A 21 -10.08 12.10 12.60
N LEU A 22 -11.03 11.20 12.87
CA LEU A 22 -12.34 11.20 12.23
C LEU A 22 -13.13 12.38 12.83
N THR A 23 -13.15 13.52 12.15
CA THR A 23 -14.03 14.64 12.50
C THR A 23 -15.44 14.48 11.95
N ASN A 24 -15.68 13.50 11.07
CA ASN A 24 -16.99 13.20 10.46
C ASN A 24 -17.76 12.10 11.21
N THR A 25 -17.83 12.17 12.54
CA THR A 25 -18.64 11.24 13.34
C THR A 25 -20.03 11.83 13.52
N ARG A 26 -20.96 11.44 12.63
CA ARG A 26 -22.38 11.84 12.66
C ARG A 26 -23.29 10.79 13.30
N SER A 27 -22.77 10.01 14.25
CA SER A 27 -23.57 9.03 14.99
C SER A 27 -22.94 8.75 16.35
N SER A 28 -23.64 9.20 17.37
CA SER A 28 -23.50 8.86 18.79
C SER A 28 -23.95 7.42 19.02
N SER A 29 -23.03 6.46 19.01
CA SER A 29 -23.15 5.18 19.73
C SER A 29 -21.98 4.26 19.41
N SER A 30 -21.45 3.65 20.47
CA SER A 30 -20.50 2.52 20.51
C SER A 30 -19.06 2.82 20.07
N ASP A 31 -18.19 2.94 21.08
CA ASP A 31 -16.79 2.51 21.04
C ASP A 31 -16.74 1.04 20.59
N ASP A 32 -16.91 0.80 19.30
CA ASP A 32 -16.74 -0.52 18.72
C ASP A 32 -15.24 -0.78 18.66
N ALA A 33 -14.75 -1.73 19.46
CA ALA A 33 -13.36 -2.14 19.42
C ALA A 33 -13.06 -2.64 18.00
N LEU A 34 -12.37 -1.81 17.20
CA LEU A 34 -12.02 -2.12 15.82
C LEU A 34 -11.24 -3.45 15.77
N THR A 35 -11.92 -4.51 15.33
CA THR A 35 -11.29 -5.80 15.09
C THR A 35 -10.58 -5.78 13.74
N LEU A 36 -9.27 -6.07 13.76
CA LEU A 36 -8.48 -6.14 12.54
C LEU A 36 -8.65 -7.52 11.90
N ILE A 37 -9.03 -7.54 10.63
CA ILE A 37 -9.06 -8.76 9.83
C ILE A 37 -7.62 -9.29 9.71
N PRO A 38 -7.40 -10.60 9.90
CA PRO A 38 -6.06 -11.18 9.77
C PRO A 38 -5.50 -10.98 8.36
N VAL A 39 -4.18 -10.81 8.30
CA VAL A 39 -3.47 -10.59 7.03
C VAL A 39 -3.41 -11.88 6.23
N SER A 40 -3.71 -11.79 4.92
CA SER A 40 -3.46 -12.88 3.99
C SER A 40 -1.95 -13.03 3.76
N LYS A 41 -1.39 -14.19 4.11
CA LYS A 41 0.03 -14.49 3.91
C LYS A 41 0.22 -15.06 2.51
N MET A 42 0.82 -14.26 1.62
CA MET A 42 1.18 -14.71 0.28
C MET A 42 2.42 -15.59 0.31
N SER A 43 2.52 -16.59 -0.58
CA SER A 43 3.74 -17.33 -0.85
C SER A 43 4.75 -16.48 -1.65
N LEU A 44 5.97 -17.00 -1.85
CA LEU A 44 6.98 -16.31 -2.66
C LEU A 44 6.54 -16.19 -4.12
N GLU A 45 5.95 -17.24 -4.65
CA GLU A 45 5.43 -17.34 -6.01
C GLU A 45 4.25 -16.38 -6.20
N GLU A 46 3.31 -16.36 -5.25
CA GLU A 46 2.18 -15.42 -5.27
C GLU A 46 2.67 -13.96 -5.21
N CYS A 47 3.72 -13.69 -4.43
CA CYS A 47 4.32 -12.36 -4.39
C CYS A 47 4.95 -11.96 -5.74
N LEU A 48 5.58 -12.90 -6.44
CA LEU A 48 6.18 -12.67 -7.76
C LEU A 48 5.12 -12.43 -8.84
N GLU A 49 3.97 -13.09 -8.73
CA GLU A 49 2.83 -12.87 -9.62
C GLU A 49 2.12 -11.54 -9.33
N PHE A 50 2.09 -11.12 -8.06
CA PHE A 50 1.40 -9.91 -7.63
C PHE A 50 2.10 -8.60 -8.03
N ILE A 51 3.44 -8.58 -8.07
CA ILE A 51 4.19 -7.33 -8.29
C ILE A 51 4.00 -6.75 -9.69
N ALA A 52 3.91 -5.42 -9.77
CA ALA A 52 3.92 -4.68 -11.04
C ALA A 52 5.33 -4.21 -11.44
N ASP A 53 5.49 -3.71 -12.67
CA ASP A 53 6.77 -3.24 -13.22
C ASP A 53 7.43 -2.10 -12.42
N ASP A 54 6.64 -1.31 -11.68
CA ASP A 54 7.15 -0.24 -10.81
C ASP A 54 7.44 -0.70 -9.36
N GLU A 55 7.40 -2.01 -9.11
CA GLU A 55 7.56 -2.64 -7.81
C GLU A 55 8.73 -3.63 -7.79
N LEU A 56 9.18 -3.95 -6.57
CA LEU A 56 10.27 -4.86 -6.31
C LEU A 56 9.92 -5.72 -5.09
N LEU A 57 10.30 -6.99 -5.17
CA LEU A 57 10.24 -7.92 -4.05
C LEU A 57 11.59 -7.91 -3.30
N GLU A 58 11.58 -7.44 -2.07
CA GLU A 58 12.73 -7.50 -1.17
C GLU A 58 12.72 -8.85 -0.45
N VAL A 59 13.72 -9.70 -0.73
CA VAL A 59 13.82 -11.04 -0.14
C VAL A 59 14.95 -11.07 0.89
N THR A 60 14.64 -11.56 2.08
CA THR A 60 15.60 -11.84 3.17
C THR A 60 15.38 -13.27 3.66
N PRO A 61 16.37 -13.89 4.32
CA PRO A 61 16.24 -15.28 4.79
C PRO A 61 15.05 -15.54 5.72
N LYS A 62 14.53 -14.51 6.40
CA LYS A 62 13.42 -14.61 7.36
C LYS A 62 12.09 -14.08 6.81
N SER A 63 12.11 -13.28 5.75
CA SER A 63 10.92 -12.56 5.29
C SER A 63 11.07 -12.03 3.86
N PHE A 64 9.95 -11.87 3.18
CA PHE A 64 9.86 -11.15 1.92
C PHE A 64 8.89 -9.97 2.08
N ARG A 65 9.15 -8.88 1.38
CA ARG A 65 8.36 -7.64 1.42
C ARG A 65 8.23 -7.02 0.05
N ILE A 66 7.05 -6.53 -0.29
CA ILE A 66 6.82 -5.80 -1.53
C ILE A 66 7.06 -4.31 -1.31
N ARG A 67 7.73 -3.66 -2.25
CA ARG A 67 8.02 -2.22 -2.21
C ARG A 67 7.99 -1.62 -3.61
N LYS A 68 7.56 -0.36 -3.73
CA LYS A 68 7.78 0.41 -4.95
C LYS A 68 9.27 0.60 -5.22
N ARG A 69 9.65 0.63 -6.49
CA ARG A 69 11.01 0.95 -6.96
C ARG A 69 11.44 2.33 -6.46
N ILE A 70 10.57 3.33 -6.61
CA ILE A 70 10.73 4.67 -6.05
C ILE A 70 9.97 4.78 -4.73
N LEU A 71 10.71 4.85 -3.62
CA LEU A 71 10.13 4.93 -2.28
C LEU A 71 9.44 6.28 -2.02
N ASN A 72 10.07 7.39 -2.38
CA ASN A 72 9.52 8.73 -2.17
C ASN A 72 8.28 8.95 -3.06
N SER A 73 7.15 9.32 -2.44
CA SER A 73 5.87 9.53 -3.11
C SER A 73 5.91 10.68 -4.13
N GLU A 74 6.59 11.79 -3.82
CA GLU A 74 6.70 12.95 -4.71
C GLU A 74 7.51 12.62 -5.97
N LEU A 75 8.63 11.90 -5.80
CA LEU A 75 9.44 11.45 -6.92
C LEU A 75 8.65 10.46 -7.80
N ARG A 76 7.83 9.60 -7.18
CA ARG A 76 6.97 8.67 -7.91
C ARG A 76 5.91 9.39 -8.72
N ALA A 77 5.27 10.42 -8.16
CA ALA A 77 4.32 11.27 -8.88
C ALA A 77 5.01 11.93 -10.08
N LYS A 78 6.19 12.55 -9.89
CA LYS A 78 6.98 13.15 -10.98
C LYS A 78 7.35 12.16 -12.08
N ALA A 79 7.72 10.93 -11.71
CA ALA A 79 8.04 9.86 -12.67
C ALA A 79 6.80 9.49 -13.50
N ARG A 80 5.64 9.29 -12.86
CA ARG A 80 4.36 9.00 -13.55
C ARG A 80 3.94 10.13 -14.49
N PHE A 81 4.07 11.39 -14.06
CA PHE A 81 3.83 12.54 -14.93
C PHE A 81 4.75 12.54 -16.14
N ARG A 82 6.04 12.24 -15.97
CA ARG A 82 7.01 12.20 -17.07
C ARG A 82 6.67 11.09 -18.07
N GLU A 83 6.36 9.88 -17.61
CA GLU A 83 5.95 8.77 -18.47
C GLU A 83 4.68 9.08 -19.26
N LYS A 84 3.72 9.77 -18.64
CA LYS A 84 2.49 10.19 -19.31
C LYS A 84 2.73 11.24 -20.42
N ASN A 85 3.75 12.08 -20.29
CA ASN A 85 4.10 13.10 -21.29
C ASN A 85 5.04 12.58 -22.39
N LEU A 86 5.70 11.44 -22.18
CA LEU A 86 6.53 10.79 -23.20
C LEU A 86 5.72 9.89 -24.14
N LYS A 87 4.49 9.52 -23.74
CA LYS A 87 3.50 8.83 -24.57
C LYS A 87 2.62 9.84 -25.27
#